data_AF-A0AAV9C0U3-F1
#
_entry.id   AF-A0AAV9C0U3-F1
#
_cell.length_a   1.000
_cell.length_b   1.000
_cell.length_c   1.000
_cell.angle_alpha   90.00
_cell.angle_beta   90.00
_cell.angle_gamma   90.00
#
_symmetry.space_group_name_H-M   'P 1'
#
loop_
_entity.id
_entity.type
_entity.pdbx_description
1 polymer ?
#
loop_
_entity_poly.entity_id
_entity_poly.type
_entity_poly.pdbx_seq_one_letter_code
_entity_poly.pdbx_strand_id
1 'polypeptide(L)'
;MGKEKMEAGDLLLGEENGFDVGAKDRRRSSPPPPSTSSSSSLVFLGTGCSSAVPNAMCLIQPSDPVNPCRVCTQSLSVPPQHNPNYRCNTSLLIDYCGSDGEHSYILIDVGKTFREQVLRWFTHHKIPRVDSIILTHEHADAVLGLDDIRAIQPFSPTNDIDPTSIYLAQFAMDSIAIKFPYLVQKKLKEGQEVRRVAQLDWKIIESSCEKPFTASGLQFVPLPVNFSNSIPPYHVMHGEDYISLGFLFGEKSRVAYISDVSRFPEKTEYVISKTGAGQLDLLILDTLYKESSHNTHFCLPQTLEAVKRICPKQALLIGMTHEFDHHKDNKLLAEWSKREGIPVQLAHDGLRVIIEL
;
A
#
# COMPACT_ATOMS: atom_id res chain seq x y z
N MET A 1 28.02 -67.97 15.27
CA MET A 1 28.03 -68.94 16.39
C MET A 1 29.28 -68.66 17.18
N GLY A 2 29.31 -68.02 18.35
CA GLY A 2 28.29 -67.78 19.34
C GLY A 2 28.88 -68.20 20.68
N LYS A 3 29.31 -67.23 21.51
CA LYS A 3 29.23 -67.19 22.98
C LYS A 3 30.09 -66.05 23.56
N GLU A 4 29.59 -65.58 24.69
CA GLU A 4 30.22 -64.81 25.78
C GLU A 4 30.10 -63.29 25.87
N LYS A 5 29.90 -62.89 27.13
CA LYS A 5 29.37 -61.67 27.74
C LYS A 5 30.50 -60.74 28.20
N MET A 6 30.17 -59.46 28.37
CA MET A 6 30.69 -58.52 29.38
C MET A 6 29.47 -57.66 29.80
N GLU A 7 28.95 -57.68 31.05
CA GLU A 7 29.38 -56.94 32.28
C GLU A 7 29.66 -55.46 32.06
N ALA A 8 29.31 -54.48 32.89
CA ALA A 8 28.59 -54.31 34.18
C ALA A 8 28.24 -52.79 34.25
N GLY A 9 27.24 -52.26 34.96
CA GLY A 9 27.06 -52.18 36.42
C GLY A 9 26.16 -50.94 36.67
N ASP A 10 25.08 -51.03 37.45
CA ASP A 10 24.97 -50.94 38.91
C ASP A 10 24.91 -49.49 39.44
N LEU A 11 23.71 -49.01 39.82
CA LEU A 11 23.29 -48.74 41.22
C LEU A 11 22.06 -47.81 41.31
N LEU A 12 20.95 -48.41 41.73
CA LEU A 12 19.98 -48.08 42.80
C LEU A 12 19.61 -46.64 43.25
N LEU A 13 18.35 -46.61 43.72
CA LEU A 13 17.42 -45.55 44.09
C LEU A 13 17.57 -44.99 45.52
N GLY A 14 16.95 -43.81 45.74
CA GLY A 14 16.46 -43.27 47.03
C GLY A 14 16.19 -41.76 46.88
N GLU A 15 14.95 -41.30 46.69
CA GLU A 15 13.89 -40.95 47.66
C GLU A 15 13.93 -39.51 48.24
N GLU A 16 12.74 -38.88 48.19
CA GLU A 16 12.17 -37.81 49.04
C GLU A 16 12.36 -36.28 48.81
N ASN A 17 11.25 -35.59 49.14
CA ASN A 17 10.99 -34.16 49.45
C ASN A 17 10.78 -33.21 48.25
N GLY A 18 9.82 -32.28 48.19
CA GLY A 18 8.98 -31.61 49.18
C GLY A 18 8.79 -30.15 48.71
N PHE A 19 7.57 -29.61 48.75
CA PHE A 19 7.22 -28.21 48.38
C PHE A 19 7.91 -27.17 49.31
N ASP A 20 8.41 -26.03 48.78
CA ASP A 20 7.85 -24.67 49.01
C ASP A 20 8.72 -23.51 48.43
N VAL A 21 8.06 -22.38 48.21
CA VAL A 21 8.39 -21.08 47.57
C VAL A 21 9.81 -20.50 47.61
N GLY A 22 10.20 -19.91 46.46
CA GLY A 22 11.26 -18.90 46.36
C GLY A 22 11.04 -17.95 45.18
N ALA A 23 10.61 -16.72 45.47
CA ALA A 23 10.51 -15.62 44.50
C ALA A 23 11.88 -15.27 43.92
N LYS A 24 11.98 -15.09 42.59
CA LYS A 24 13.08 -14.37 41.92
C LYS A 24 12.69 -13.87 40.53
N ASP A 25 12.47 -12.57 40.46
CA ASP A 25 13.00 -11.64 39.46
C ASP A 25 12.88 -12.07 37.97
N ARG A 26 11.69 -11.90 37.38
CA ARG A 26 11.53 -11.88 35.91
C ARG A 26 11.98 -10.52 35.38
N ARG A 27 13.29 -10.36 35.17
CA ARG A 27 13.81 -9.30 34.30
C ARG A 27 13.25 -9.52 32.90
N ARG A 28 12.32 -8.65 32.48
CA ARG A 28 11.96 -8.47 31.08
C ARG A 28 13.23 -8.13 30.33
N SER A 29 13.75 -9.07 29.54
CA SER A 29 14.68 -8.74 28.47
C SER A 29 13.92 -7.85 27.48
N SER A 30 14.17 -6.54 27.55
CA SER A 30 13.69 -5.60 26.56
C SER A 30 14.20 -6.02 25.18
N PRO A 31 13.35 -6.01 24.13
CA PRO A 31 13.83 -6.21 22.77
C PRO A 31 14.89 -5.13 22.45
N PRO A 32 15.86 -5.44 21.58
CA PRO A 32 16.83 -4.43 21.15
C PRO A 32 16.06 -3.25 20.54
N PRO A 33 16.49 -1.99 20.79
CA PRO A 33 15.83 -0.85 20.18
C PRO A 33 15.84 -1.03 18.66
N PRO A 34 14.73 -0.79 17.95
CA PRO A 34 14.77 -0.74 16.51
C PRO A 34 15.83 0.27 16.11
N SER A 35 16.68 -0.08 15.15
CA SER A 35 17.59 0.88 14.52
C SER A 35 16.73 1.89 13.78
N THR A 36 16.25 2.92 14.48
CA THR A 36 15.42 3.97 13.91
C THR A 36 16.31 4.83 13.04
N SER A 37 16.21 4.59 11.73
CA SER A 37 16.67 5.54 10.73
C SER A 37 15.97 6.85 11.04
N SER A 38 16.72 7.91 11.33
CA SER A 38 16.16 9.25 11.59
C SER A 38 15.50 9.90 10.37
N SER A 39 15.32 9.16 9.28
CA SER A 39 14.79 9.64 8.00
C SER A 39 13.48 8.95 7.65
N SER A 40 12.57 9.72 7.05
CA SER A 40 11.32 9.21 6.51
C SER A 40 11.58 8.32 5.29
N SER A 41 10.63 7.44 4.98
CA SER A 41 10.72 6.61 3.78
C SER A 41 9.35 6.25 3.22
N LEU A 42 9.33 5.98 1.91
CA LEU A 42 8.16 5.49 1.20
C LEU A 42 8.38 4.02 0.85
N VAL A 43 7.45 3.15 1.22
CA VAL A 43 7.46 1.72 0.90
C VAL A 43 6.30 1.42 -0.03
N PHE A 44 6.61 0.98 -1.24
CA PHE A 44 5.61 0.61 -2.24
C PHE A 44 5.10 -0.79 -1.90
N LEU A 45 3.91 -0.88 -1.31
CA LEU A 45 3.33 -2.16 -0.89
C LEU A 45 2.76 -2.93 -2.07
N GLY A 46 2.24 -2.22 -3.06
CA GLY A 46 1.80 -2.77 -4.33
C GLY A 46 1.94 -1.74 -5.45
N THR A 47 2.23 -2.20 -6.66
CA THR A 47 2.42 -1.34 -7.84
C THR A 47 1.63 -1.83 -9.06
N GLY A 48 0.71 -2.76 -8.88
CA GLY A 48 -0.07 -3.40 -9.93
C GLY A 48 -1.46 -2.81 -10.09
N CYS A 49 -2.11 -3.15 -11.21
CA CYS A 49 -3.48 -2.75 -11.49
C CYS A 49 -4.51 -3.42 -10.55
N SER A 50 -5.80 -3.13 -10.79
CA SER A 50 -6.92 -3.70 -10.04
C SER A 50 -6.94 -5.23 -10.01
N SER A 51 -6.45 -5.90 -11.04
CA SER A 51 -6.41 -7.37 -11.11
C SER A 51 -5.15 -7.99 -10.49
N ALA A 52 -4.20 -7.17 -10.02
CA ALA A 52 -2.85 -7.58 -9.65
C ALA A 52 -2.08 -8.28 -10.79
N VAL A 53 -0.80 -8.58 -10.58
CA VAL A 53 0.03 -9.37 -11.49
C VAL A 53 0.66 -10.50 -10.67
N PRO A 54 0.51 -11.77 -11.08
CA PRO A 54 -0.02 -12.26 -12.35
C PRO A 54 -1.52 -12.07 -12.55
N ASN A 55 -1.93 -11.88 -13.80
CA ASN A 55 -3.33 -12.08 -14.20
C ASN A 55 -3.64 -13.59 -14.20
N ALA A 56 -4.61 -14.01 -13.39
CA ALA A 56 -4.97 -15.41 -13.20
C ALA A 56 -5.41 -16.10 -14.51
N MET A 57 -6.15 -15.41 -15.39
CA MET A 57 -6.62 -15.99 -16.65
C MET A 57 -5.47 -16.38 -17.56
N CYS A 58 -4.39 -15.61 -17.60
CA CYS A 58 -3.21 -15.96 -18.38
C CYS A 58 -2.54 -17.27 -17.95
N LEU A 59 -2.74 -17.68 -16.70
CA LEU A 59 -2.14 -18.87 -16.13
C LEU A 59 -3.03 -20.10 -16.30
N ILE A 60 -4.34 -19.94 -16.06
CA ILE A 60 -5.29 -21.07 -16.12
C ILE A 60 -5.83 -21.33 -17.52
N GLN A 61 -5.88 -20.30 -18.38
CA GLN A 61 -6.36 -20.39 -19.75
C GLN A 61 -5.55 -19.43 -20.65
N PRO A 62 -4.28 -19.75 -20.96
CA PRO A 62 -3.45 -18.89 -21.77
C PRO A 62 -4.07 -18.69 -23.16
N SER A 63 -4.15 -17.44 -23.61
CA SER A 63 -4.69 -17.07 -24.93
C SER A 63 -3.90 -17.72 -26.08
N ASP A 64 -2.60 -17.95 -25.87
CA ASP A 64 -1.73 -18.74 -26.74
C ASP A 64 -1.08 -19.85 -25.90
N PRO A 65 -1.50 -21.12 -26.05
CA PRO A 65 -0.89 -22.25 -25.34
C PRO A 65 0.58 -22.51 -25.70
N VAL A 66 1.04 -22.04 -26.87
CA VAL A 66 2.44 -22.19 -27.32
C VAL A 66 3.30 -21.09 -26.72
N ASN A 67 2.77 -19.86 -26.59
CA ASN A 67 3.47 -18.72 -26.00
C ASN A 67 2.64 -18.07 -24.89
N PRO A 68 2.60 -18.67 -23.68
CA PRO A 68 1.86 -18.09 -22.56
C PRO A 68 2.45 -16.72 -22.16
N CYS A 69 1.63 -15.88 -21.52
CA CYS A 69 2.03 -14.54 -21.09
C CYS A 69 3.32 -14.59 -20.25
N ARG A 70 4.42 -14.07 -20.80
CA ARG A 70 5.75 -14.17 -20.19
C ARG A 70 5.80 -13.55 -18.79
N VAL A 71 5.20 -12.37 -18.62
CA VAL A 71 5.21 -11.66 -17.34
C VAL A 71 4.46 -12.44 -16.27
N CYS A 72 3.25 -12.94 -16.58
CA CYS A 72 2.50 -13.77 -15.64
C CYS A 72 3.25 -15.07 -15.29
N THR A 73 3.78 -15.78 -16.29
CA THR A 73 4.53 -17.02 -16.04
C THR A 73 5.80 -16.77 -15.21
N GLN A 74 6.56 -15.72 -15.53
CA GLN A 74 7.76 -15.34 -14.78
C GLN A 74 7.44 -14.81 -13.38
N SER A 75 6.28 -14.19 -13.16
CA SER A 75 5.89 -13.71 -11.83
C SER A 75 5.78 -14.85 -10.79
N LEU A 76 5.64 -16.10 -11.25
CA LEU A 76 5.59 -17.29 -10.39
C LEU A 76 6.88 -18.12 -10.38
N SER A 77 7.93 -17.73 -11.11
CA SER A 77 9.15 -18.55 -11.23
C SER A 77 10.13 -18.39 -10.06
N VAL A 78 10.02 -17.29 -9.32
CA VAL A 78 10.83 -17.02 -8.11
C VAL A 78 9.94 -16.42 -7.02
N PRO A 79 10.33 -16.55 -5.73
CA PRO A 79 9.58 -15.97 -4.63
C PRO A 79 9.26 -14.49 -4.87
N PRO A 80 8.04 -14.03 -4.53
CA PRO A 80 7.60 -12.67 -4.87
C PRO A 80 8.52 -11.54 -4.37
N GLN A 81 9.29 -11.75 -3.30
CA GLN A 81 10.27 -10.78 -2.78
C GLN A 81 11.43 -10.50 -3.76
N HIS A 82 11.73 -11.44 -4.64
CA HIS A 82 12.75 -11.32 -5.67
C HIS A 82 12.14 -11.11 -7.07
N ASN A 83 10.84 -10.87 -7.13
CA ASN A 83 10.09 -10.81 -8.38
C ASN A 83 9.41 -9.46 -8.59
N PRO A 84 10.04 -8.51 -9.31
CA PRO A 84 9.46 -7.20 -9.54
C PRO A 84 8.27 -7.22 -10.53
N ASN A 85 7.99 -8.37 -11.15
CA ASN A 85 6.79 -8.60 -11.96
C ASN A 85 5.60 -9.14 -11.16
N TYR A 86 5.81 -9.60 -9.91
CA TYR A 86 4.70 -9.92 -9.02
C TYR A 86 4.24 -8.63 -8.34
N ARG A 87 3.02 -8.18 -8.63
CA ARG A 87 2.50 -6.88 -8.21
C ARG A 87 1.15 -7.01 -7.55
N CYS A 88 1.06 -6.66 -6.27
CA CYS A 88 -0.19 -6.47 -5.54
C CYS A 88 -0.91 -5.20 -6.04
N ASN A 89 -2.15 -4.98 -5.58
CA ASN A 89 -2.88 -3.75 -5.89
C ASN A 89 -2.13 -2.52 -5.35
N THR A 90 -2.17 -1.42 -6.09
CA THR A 90 -1.50 -0.18 -5.72
C THR A 90 -1.76 0.20 -4.25
N SER A 91 -0.69 0.40 -3.50
CA SER A 91 -0.74 0.91 -2.12
C SER A 91 0.64 1.42 -1.71
N LEU A 92 0.66 2.49 -0.91
CA LEU A 92 1.89 3.12 -0.42
C LEU A 92 1.88 3.19 1.11
N LEU A 93 2.95 2.75 1.75
CA LEU A 93 3.20 3.05 3.16
C LEU A 93 4.20 4.19 3.28
N ILE A 94 3.85 5.20 4.05
CA ILE A 94 4.72 6.31 4.44
C ILE A 94 5.18 6.04 5.86
N ASP A 95 6.47 5.80 6.02
CA ASP A 95 7.17 5.76 7.30
C ASP A 95 7.67 7.19 7.58
N TYR A 96 6.87 7.98 8.27
CA TYR A 96 7.12 9.40 8.53
C TYR A 96 7.84 9.58 9.87
N CYS A 97 9.06 10.11 9.82
CA CYS A 97 9.82 10.53 10.99
C CYS A 97 9.48 11.99 11.32
N GLY A 98 8.81 12.21 12.45
CA GLY A 98 8.45 13.54 12.94
C GLY A 98 9.66 14.34 13.45
N SER A 99 9.45 15.61 13.78
CA SER A 99 10.50 16.48 14.33
C SER A 99 11.04 16.02 15.70
N ASP A 100 10.27 15.21 16.42
CA ASP A 100 10.64 14.56 17.68
C ASP A 100 11.45 13.26 17.49
N GLY A 101 11.62 12.82 16.23
CA GLY A 101 12.29 11.57 15.88
C GLY A 101 11.39 10.33 15.99
N GLU A 102 10.11 10.50 16.33
CA GLU A 102 9.16 9.40 16.40
C GLU A 102 8.60 9.07 15.01
N HIS A 103 8.40 7.77 14.78
CA HIS A 103 7.90 7.28 13.50
C HIS A 103 6.39 7.06 13.54
N SER A 104 5.70 7.56 12.51
CA SER A 104 4.30 7.29 12.22
C SER A 104 4.16 6.59 10.87
N TYR A 105 3.28 5.60 10.81
CA TYR A 105 3.08 4.73 9.65
C TYR A 105 1.72 5.00 9.01
N ILE A 106 1.74 5.72 7.90
CA ILE A 106 0.54 6.18 7.18
C ILE A 106 0.37 5.34 5.92
N LEU A 107 -0.79 4.73 5.75
CA LEU A 107 -1.10 3.90 4.59
C LEU A 107 -1.96 4.67 3.59
N ILE A 108 -1.63 4.61 2.31
CA ILE A 108 -2.50 5.03 1.20
C ILE A 108 -3.05 3.78 0.54
N ASP A 109 -4.38 3.65 0.58
CA ASP A 109 -5.20 2.54 0.11
C ASP A 109 -4.97 1.19 0.79
N VAL A 110 -6.06 0.42 0.91
CA VAL A 110 -6.13 -0.89 1.58
C VAL A 110 -6.92 -1.86 0.69
N GLY A 111 -6.32 -2.23 -0.44
CA GLY A 111 -6.92 -3.13 -1.43
C GLY A 111 -7.11 -4.57 -0.98
N LYS A 112 -7.72 -5.39 -1.85
CA LYS A 112 -7.90 -6.85 -1.63
C LYS A 112 -6.61 -7.64 -1.42
N THR A 113 -5.45 -7.08 -1.77
CA THR A 113 -4.13 -7.71 -1.56
C THR A 113 -3.46 -7.28 -0.25
N PHE A 114 -4.12 -6.46 0.59
CA PHE A 114 -3.57 -5.91 1.83
C PHE A 114 -2.96 -6.97 2.77
N ARG A 115 -3.68 -8.08 3.02
CA ARG A 115 -3.16 -9.16 3.87
C ARG A 115 -1.82 -9.69 3.36
N GLU A 116 -1.67 -9.85 2.04
CA GLU A 116 -0.40 -10.30 1.44
C GLU A 116 0.69 -9.23 1.59
N GLN A 117 0.35 -7.95 1.37
CA GLN A 117 1.26 -6.82 1.52
C GLN A 117 1.81 -6.73 2.96
N VAL A 118 0.97 -6.94 3.97
CA VAL A 118 1.40 -7.01 5.37
C VAL A 118 2.38 -8.17 5.57
N LEU A 119 2.00 -9.39 5.19
CA LEU A 119 2.86 -10.56 5.40
C LEU A 119 4.20 -10.47 4.68
N ARG A 120 4.27 -9.79 3.53
CA ARG A 120 5.50 -9.65 2.75
C ARG A 120 6.33 -8.45 3.16
N TRP A 121 5.73 -7.28 3.24
CA TRP A 121 6.47 -6.02 3.29
C TRP A 121 6.52 -5.41 4.67
N PHE A 122 5.48 -5.57 5.49
CA PHE A 122 5.55 -5.12 6.88
C PHE A 122 6.55 -5.98 7.65
N THR A 123 6.53 -7.29 7.44
CA THR A 123 7.50 -8.21 8.07
C THR A 123 8.93 -7.95 7.59
N HIS A 124 9.12 -7.74 6.28
CA HIS A 124 10.43 -7.49 5.69
C HIS A 124 11.04 -6.16 6.16
N HIS A 125 10.25 -5.08 6.13
CA HIS A 125 10.68 -3.74 6.53
C HIS A 125 10.52 -3.47 8.04
N LYS A 126 10.04 -4.47 8.81
CA LYS A 126 9.82 -4.40 10.26
C LYS A 126 8.87 -3.27 10.68
N ILE A 127 7.81 -3.07 9.90
CA ILE A 127 6.76 -2.08 10.17
C ILE A 127 5.89 -2.60 11.34
N PRO A 128 5.84 -1.87 12.47
CA PRO A 128 5.23 -2.40 13.69
C PRO A 128 3.70 -2.21 13.76
N ARG A 129 3.14 -1.23 13.03
CA ARG A 129 1.74 -0.83 13.11
C ARG A 129 1.33 0.05 11.93
N VAL A 130 0.06 0.47 11.92
CA VAL A 130 -0.47 1.54 11.06
C VAL A 130 -1.16 2.55 11.96
N ASP A 131 -0.75 3.81 11.89
CA ASP A 131 -1.28 4.90 12.71
C ASP A 131 -2.49 5.58 12.04
N SER A 132 -2.47 5.69 10.71
CA SER A 132 -3.59 6.23 9.94
C SER A 132 -3.64 5.70 8.51
N ILE A 133 -4.81 5.75 7.90
CA ILE A 133 -5.08 5.27 6.54
C ILE A 133 -5.71 6.41 5.73
N ILE A 134 -5.32 6.57 4.49
CA ILE A 134 -5.90 7.52 3.53
C ILE A 134 -6.41 6.71 2.35
N LEU A 135 -7.66 6.91 1.94
CA LEU A 135 -8.24 6.25 0.78
C LEU A 135 -8.34 7.23 -0.38
N THR A 136 -7.82 6.83 -1.54
CA THR A 136 -7.90 7.60 -2.79
C THR A 136 -9.32 7.61 -3.34
N HIS A 137 -9.98 6.45 -3.35
CA HIS A 137 -11.30 6.22 -3.92
C HIS A 137 -11.93 4.90 -3.43
N GLU A 138 -13.17 4.58 -3.82
CA GLU A 138 -13.91 3.43 -3.25
C GLU A 138 -13.80 2.09 -4.01
N HIS A 139 -12.99 1.98 -5.06
CA HIS A 139 -12.95 0.72 -5.83
C HIS A 139 -12.32 -0.42 -5.04
N ALA A 140 -12.62 -1.62 -5.50
CA ALA A 140 -12.33 -2.84 -4.75
C ALA A 140 -10.83 -3.04 -4.45
N ASP A 141 -10.00 -2.65 -5.39
CA ASP A 141 -8.55 -2.66 -5.31
C ASP A 141 -7.97 -1.57 -4.39
N ALA A 142 -8.77 -0.59 -3.97
CA ALA A 142 -8.40 0.40 -2.95
C ALA A 142 -8.99 0.11 -1.56
N VAL A 143 -10.12 -0.63 -1.45
CA VAL A 143 -10.85 -0.74 -0.16
C VAL A 143 -11.19 -2.15 0.33
N LEU A 144 -11.05 -3.21 -0.47
CA LEU A 144 -11.51 -4.54 -0.03
C LEU A 144 -10.65 -5.19 1.07
N GLY A 145 -9.50 -4.60 1.42
CA GLY A 145 -8.68 -5.01 2.56
C GLY A 145 -9.07 -4.36 3.89
N LEU A 146 -10.08 -3.48 3.92
CA LEU A 146 -10.51 -2.79 5.14
C LEU A 146 -10.88 -3.76 6.28
N ASP A 147 -11.48 -4.91 5.96
CA ASP A 147 -11.82 -5.94 6.94
C ASP A 147 -10.57 -6.57 7.59
N ASP A 148 -9.48 -6.67 6.84
CA ASP A 148 -8.21 -7.26 7.28
C ASP A 148 -7.40 -6.32 8.20
N ILE A 149 -7.77 -5.04 8.32
CA ILE A 149 -7.12 -4.09 9.25
C ILE A 149 -7.14 -4.61 10.69
N ARG A 150 -8.20 -5.33 11.10
CA ARG A 150 -8.29 -5.94 12.44
C ARG A 150 -7.10 -6.84 12.77
N ALA A 151 -6.42 -7.39 11.76
CA ALA A 151 -5.30 -8.32 11.94
C ALA A 151 -4.01 -7.60 12.37
N ILE A 152 -3.92 -6.29 12.10
CA ILE A 152 -2.78 -5.45 12.49
C ILE A 152 -3.10 -4.49 13.64
N GLN A 153 -4.34 -4.52 14.14
CA GLN A 153 -4.76 -3.78 15.32
C GLN A 153 -4.42 -4.56 16.61
N PRO A 154 -4.20 -3.85 17.74
CA PRO A 154 -4.05 -4.50 19.04
C PRO A 154 -5.19 -5.47 19.33
N PHE A 155 -4.87 -6.56 20.03
CA PHE A 155 -5.89 -7.51 20.47
C PHE A 155 -6.52 -7.04 21.78
N SER A 156 -7.85 -6.95 21.80
CA SER A 156 -8.64 -6.86 23.03
C SER A 156 -9.81 -7.86 23.00
N PRO A 157 -10.09 -8.61 24.08
CA PRO A 157 -11.27 -9.48 24.19
C PRO A 157 -12.60 -8.74 24.02
N THR A 158 -12.66 -7.48 24.45
CA THR A 158 -13.83 -6.60 24.42
C THR A 158 -13.83 -5.68 23.18
N ASN A 159 -12.80 -5.78 22.33
CA ASN A 159 -12.60 -4.96 21.14
C ASN A 159 -12.62 -3.43 21.44
N ASP A 160 -12.22 -3.05 22.65
CA ASP A 160 -12.11 -1.69 23.18
C ASP A 160 -10.70 -1.10 22.95
N ILE A 161 -10.30 -1.08 21.69
CA ILE A 161 -9.03 -0.49 21.26
C ILE A 161 -9.26 0.92 20.69
N ASP A 162 -8.20 1.71 20.67
CA ASP A 162 -8.21 2.98 19.96
C ASP A 162 -8.45 2.71 18.45
N PRO A 163 -9.45 3.36 17.84
CA PRO A 163 -9.77 3.15 16.45
C PRO A 163 -8.69 3.75 15.53
N THR A 164 -8.38 3.05 14.44
CA THR A 164 -7.48 3.56 13.39
C THR A 164 -8.21 4.64 12.60
N SER A 165 -7.60 5.82 12.48
CA SER A 165 -8.18 6.92 11.68
C SER A 165 -8.10 6.61 10.18
N ILE A 166 -9.22 6.78 9.47
CA ILE A 166 -9.31 6.64 8.02
C ILE A 166 -9.79 7.95 7.40
N TYR A 167 -9.00 8.50 6.50
CA TYR A 167 -9.28 9.74 5.78
C TYR A 167 -9.77 9.43 4.36
N LEU A 168 -10.91 10.00 3.98
CA LEU A 168 -11.54 9.74 2.67
C LEU A 168 -12.51 10.85 2.28
N ALA A 169 -12.79 10.99 0.99
CA ALA A 169 -13.82 11.90 0.52
C ALA A 169 -15.24 11.41 0.86
N GLN A 170 -16.22 12.32 0.87
CA GLN A 170 -17.61 11.99 1.20
C GLN A 170 -18.20 10.93 0.27
N PHE A 171 -17.96 11.01 -1.05
CA PHE A 171 -18.49 10.03 -2.01
C PHE A 171 -17.96 8.60 -1.72
N ALA A 172 -16.69 8.50 -1.31
CA ALA A 172 -16.09 7.21 -0.96
C ALA A 172 -16.70 6.67 0.34
N MET A 173 -16.96 7.54 1.32
CA MET A 173 -17.66 7.18 2.55
C MET A 173 -19.07 6.65 2.29
N ASP A 174 -19.83 7.30 1.41
CA ASP A 174 -21.19 6.88 1.05
C ASP A 174 -21.18 5.47 0.44
N SER A 175 -20.22 5.18 -0.42
CA SER A 175 -20.05 3.83 -0.99
C SER A 175 -19.61 2.79 0.04
N ILE A 176 -18.67 3.15 0.93
CA ILE A 176 -18.17 2.27 1.99
C ILE A 176 -19.28 1.92 2.98
N ALA A 177 -20.16 2.86 3.33
CA ALA A 177 -21.29 2.61 4.22
C ALA A 177 -22.26 1.54 3.66
N ILE A 178 -22.36 1.44 2.35
CA ILE A 178 -23.16 0.41 1.66
C ILE A 178 -22.40 -0.93 1.57
N LYS A 179 -21.11 -0.90 1.21
CA LYS A 179 -20.26 -2.10 1.04
C LYS A 179 -19.96 -2.79 2.36
N PHE A 180 -19.70 -2.01 3.42
CA PHE A 180 -19.23 -2.47 4.72
C PHE A 180 -20.04 -1.87 5.87
N PRO A 181 -21.37 -2.09 5.94
CA PRO A 181 -22.20 -1.49 6.98
C PRO A 181 -21.74 -1.87 8.39
N TYR A 182 -21.12 -3.05 8.57
CA TYR A 182 -20.58 -3.52 9.85
C TYR A 182 -19.28 -2.83 10.28
N LEU A 183 -18.54 -2.19 9.37
CA LEU A 183 -17.35 -1.38 9.70
C LEU A 183 -17.71 0.08 10.01
N VAL A 184 -18.91 0.51 9.61
CA VAL A 184 -19.40 1.89 9.82
C VAL A 184 -20.34 1.98 11.02
N GLN A 185 -21.26 1.03 11.18
CA GLN A 185 -22.27 1.06 12.23
C GLN A 185 -21.71 0.52 13.55
N LYS A 186 -21.45 1.41 14.51
CA LYS A 186 -20.89 1.07 15.84
C LYS A 186 -21.93 0.68 16.89
N LYS A 187 -23.24 0.91 16.65
CA LYS A 187 -24.27 0.63 17.66
C LYS A 187 -24.58 -0.87 17.72
N LEU A 188 -23.98 -1.56 18.69
CA LEU A 188 -24.46 -2.86 19.14
C LEU A 188 -25.91 -2.72 19.59
N LYS A 189 -26.80 -3.58 19.09
CA LYS A 189 -28.17 -3.68 19.61
C LYS A 189 -28.11 -4.34 21.00
N GLU A 190 -29.03 -3.98 21.91
CA GLU A 190 -29.15 -4.68 23.20
C GLU A 190 -29.24 -6.20 22.99
N GLY A 191 -28.37 -6.95 23.69
CA GLY A 191 -28.28 -8.41 23.60
C GLY A 191 -27.36 -8.96 22.48
N GLN A 192 -26.69 -8.11 21.68
CA GLN A 192 -25.67 -8.59 20.73
C GLN A 192 -24.32 -8.86 21.42
N GLU A 193 -23.75 -10.03 21.15
CA GLU A 193 -22.37 -10.34 21.50
C GLU A 193 -21.39 -9.43 20.77
N VAL A 194 -20.32 -9.02 21.47
CA VAL A 194 -19.23 -8.24 20.89
C VAL A 194 -18.55 -9.05 19.81
N ARG A 195 -18.64 -8.59 18.55
CA ARG A 195 -17.89 -9.17 17.43
C ARG A 195 -16.57 -8.41 17.26
N ARG A 196 -15.48 -9.15 17.05
CA ARG A 196 -14.18 -8.55 16.74
C ARG A 196 -14.13 -8.14 15.27
N VAL A 197 -14.48 -6.88 15.01
CA VAL A 197 -14.32 -6.20 13.72
C VAL A 197 -13.25 -5.11 13.84
N ALA A 198 -12.72 -4.65 12.71
CA ALA A 198 -11.76 -3.54 12.72
C ALA A 198 -12.38 -2.30 13.38
N GLN A 199 -11.64 -1.65 14.28
CA GLN A 199 -12.06 -0.40 14.92
C GLN A 199 -11.59 0.79 14.09
N LEU A 200 -12.51 1.47 13.41
CA LEU A 200 -12.19 2.53 12.45
C LEU A 200 -12.83 3.85 12.88
N ASP A 201 -12.11 4.95 12.68
CA ASP A 201 -12.57 6.32 12.90
C ASP A 201 -12.55 7.08 11.58
N TRP A 202 -13.73 7.30 11.00
CA TRP A 202 -13.90 7.85 9.66
C TRP A 202 -13.79 9.39 9.69
N LYS A 203 -12.84 9.94 8.92
CA LYS A 203 -12.56 11.37 8.79
C LYS A 203 -12.81 11.83 7.35
N ILE A 204 -13.81 12.67 7.16
CA ILE A 204 -14.10 13.23 5.84
C ILE A 204 -13.08 14.32 5.49
N ILE A 205 -12.42 14.18 4.34
CA ILE A 205 -11.56 15.22 3.77
C ILE A 205 -12.31 15.97 2.67
N GLU A 206 -12.04 17.28 2.57
CA GLU A 206 -12.58 18.12 1.51
C GLU A 206 -11.75 17.93 0.24
N SER A 207 -12.38 17.53 -0.87
CA SER A 207 -11.72 17.23 -2.15
C SER A 207 -11.25 18.51 -2.87
N SER A 208 -10.32 19.25 -2.28
CA SER A 208 -9.82 20.53 -2.79
C SER A 208 -8.35 20.75 -2.46
N CYS A 209 -7.57 21.24 -3.44
CA CYS A 209 -6.16 21.59 -3.24
C CYS A 209 -5.95 22.75 -2.23
N GLU A 210 -7.01 23.46 -1.84
CA GLU A 210 -6.94 24.58 -0.88
C GLU A 210 -7.17 24.14 0.58
N LYS A 211 -7.52 22.86 0.78
CA LYS A 211 -8.00 22.34 2.05
C LYS A 211 -7.13 21.19 2.50
N PRO A 212 -5.89 21.48 2.97
CA PRO A 212 -5.02 20.46 3.48
C PRO A 212 -5.61 19.80 4.74
N PHE A 213 -5.19 18.57 4.99
CA PHE A 213 -5.51 17.83 6.22
C PHE A 213 -4.22 17.21 6.78
N THR A 214 -4.25 16.84 8.06
CA THR A 214 -3.12 16.19 8.72
C THR A 214 -3.50 14.78 9.13
N ALA A 215 -2.66 13.81 8.76
CA ALA A 215 -2.75 12.43 9.19
C ALA A 215 -1.44 12.03 9.86
N SER A 216 -1.52 11.60 11.12
CA SER A 216 -0.36 11.20 11.95
C SER A 216 0.84 12.16 11.87
N GLY A 217 0.57 13.46 12.00
CA GLY A 217 1.59 14.53 12.00
C GLY A 217 2.01 15.04 10.62
N LEU A 218 1.80 14.28 9.53
CA LEU A 218 2.13 14.70 8.17
C LEU A 218 0.95 15.45 7.52
N GLN A 219 1.22 16.61 6.93
CA GLN A 219 0.23 17.37 6.17
C GLN A 219 0.12 16.86 4.73
N PHE A 220 -1.11 16.72 4.26
CA PHE A 220 -1.47 16.31 2.91
C PHE A 220 -2.36 17.37 2.26
N VAL A 221 -2.12 17.62 0.98
CA VAL A 221 -2.99 18.39 0.09
C VAL A 221 -3.72 17.41 -0.83
N PRO A 222 -5.06 17.29 -0.73
CA PRO A 222 -5.86 16.52 -1.68
C PRO A 222 -5.70 17.06 -3.11
N LEU A 223 -5.50 16.17 -4.07
CA LEU A 223 -5.40 16.47 -5.49
C LEU A 223 -6.55 15.78 -6.22
N PRO A 224 -7.69 16.46 -6.44
CA PRO A 224 -8.76 15.91 -7.29
C PRO A 224 -8.23 15.59 -8.68
N VAL A 225 -8.42 14.34 -9.12
CA VAL A 225 -8.04 13.88 -10.45
C VAL A 225 -9.21 13.16 -11.10
N ASN A 226 -9.33 13.27 -12.42
CA ASN A 226 -10.42 12.61 -13.13
C ASN A 226 -10.07 11.15 -13.37
N PHE A 227 -11.06 10.30 -13.14
CA PHE A 227 -11.08 8.91 -13.53
C PHE A 227 -12.42 8.68 -14.23
N SER A 228 -12.40 8.37 -15.53
CA SER A 228 -13.66 8.12 -16.26
C SER A 228 -14.20 6.73 -15.91
N ASN A 229 -15.51 6.61 -15.66
CA ASN A 229 -16.15 5.30 -15.55
C ASN A 229 -16.82 4.95 -16.90
N SER A 230 -16.41 3.83 -17.52
CA SER A 230 -17.12 3.25 -18.67
C SER A 230 -18.33 2.38 -18.28
N ILE A 231 -18.74 2.38 -17.00
CA ILE A 231 -19.83 1.53 -16.46
C ILE A 231 -20.84 2.45 -15.77
N PRO A 232 -22.17 2.31 -16.03
CA PRO A 232 -23.16 3.21 -15.46
C PRO A 232 -23.34 2.91 -13.96
N PRO A 233 -23.18 3.89 -13.06
CA PRO A 233 -23.63 3.71 -11.70
C PRO A 233 -25.16 3.76 -11.71
N TYR A 234 -25.78 2.76 -11.09
CA TYR A 234 -27.06 3.02 -10.45
C TYR A 234 -26.83 4.23 -9.54
N HIS A 235 -27.47 5.35 -9.91
CA HIS A 235 -27.37 6.72 -9.38
C HIS A 235 -26.63 7.65 -10.34
N VAL A 236 -27.46 8.22 -11.22
CA VAL A 236 -27.16 9.19 -12.27
C VAL A 236 -26.23 10.31 -11.77
N MET A 237 -24.95 10.23 -12.14
CA MET A 237 -24.12 11.42 -12.32
C MET A 237 -24.36 11.90 -13.75
N HIS A 238 -25.18 12.94 -13.91
CA HIS A 238 -25.23 13.68 -15.16
C HIS A 238 -23.99 14.59 -15.21
N GLY A 239 -23.04 14.21 -16.05
CA GLY A 239 -21.81 14.97 -16.29
C GLY A 239 -20.59 14.05 -16.21
N GLU A 240 -19.68 14.22 -17.14
CA GLU A 240 -18.36 13.60 -17.14
C GLU A 240 -17.67 13.81 -15.78
N ASP A 241 -16.85 12.83 -15.38
CA ASP A 241 -15.81 12.87 -14.33
C ASP A 241 -16.21 12.35 -12.94
N TYR A 242 -16.05 11.03 -12.75
CA TYR A 242 -15.79 10.47 -11.44
C TYR A 242 -14.39 10.95 -10.98
N ILE A 243 -14.26 11.31 -9.71
CA ILE A 243 -13.05 11.93 -9.16
C ILE A 243 -12.37 10.96 -8.21
N SER A 244 -11.12 10.60 -8.48
CA SER A 244 -10.21 9.99 -7.51
C SER A 244 -9.38 11.08 -6.84
N LEU A 245 -8.80 10.80 -5.67
CA LEU A 245 -7.86 11.71 -5.01
C LEU A 245 -6.42 11.21 -5.17
N GLY A 246 -5.57 12.06 -5.74
CA GLY A 246 -4.14 12.03 -5.46
C GLY A 246 -3.82 12.84 -4.19
N PHE A 247 -2.56 12.78 -3.77
CA PHE A 247 -2.10 13.50 -2.58
C PHE A 247 -0.71 14.11 -2.80
N LEU A 248 -0.59 15.40 -2.50
CA LEU A 248 0.69 16.11 -2.40
C LEU A 248 1.08 16.23 -0.93
N PHE A 249 2.31 15.88 -0.57
CA PHE A 249 2.82 15.95 0.80
C PHE A 249 4.34 16.17 0.82
N GLY A 250 4.85 16.51 2.00
CA GLY A 250 6.25 16.80 2.25
C GLY A 250 6.60 18.29 2.06
N GLU A 251 7.18 18.89 3.09
CA GLU A 251 7.65 20.28 3.12
C GLU A 251 9.08 20.39 2.56
N LYS A 252 9.95 19.42 2.91
CA LYS A 252 11.34 19.41 2.45
C LYS A 252 11.49 18.79 1.07
N SER A 253 10.89 17.63 0.87
CA SER A 253 10.81 16.96 -0.43
C SER A 253 9.35 16.86 -0.84
N ARG A 254 8.98 17.52 -1.93
CA ARG A 254 7.60 17.52 -2.41
C ARG A 254 7.31 16.25 -3.19
N VAL A 255 6.37 15.46 -2.66
CA VAL A 255 5.95 14.19 -3.24
C VAL A 255 4.49 14.28 -3.65
N ALA A 256 4.20 13.93 -4.91
CA ALA A 256 2.83 13.72 -5.36
C ALA A 256 2.61 12.22 -5.61
N TYR A 257 1.60 11.65 -4.97
CA TYR A 257 1.11 10.30 -5.22
C TYR A 257 -0.24 10.38 -5.93
N ILE A 258 -0.31 9.86 -7.15
CA ILE A 258 -1.52 9.87 -7.97
C ILE A 258 -1.68 8.51 -8.66
N SER A 259 -2.59 7.69 -8.13
CA SER A 259 -3.07 6.47 -8.78
C SER A 259 -4.40 6.74 -9.51
N ASP A 260 -4.79 5.81 -10.39
CA ASP A 260 -6.13 5.79 -10.99
C ASP A 260 -6.54 7.14 -11.61
N VAL A 261 -5.79 7.59 -12.62
CA VAL A 261 -5.99 8.90 -13.24
C VAL A 261 -6.04 8.79 -14.76
N SER A 262 -7.05 9.39 -15.39
CA SER A 262 -7.12 9.55 -16.85
C SER A 262 -6.89 10.98 -17.32
N ARG A 263 -7.05 11.97 -16.45
CA ARG A 263 -6.82 13.39 -16.75
C ARG A 263 -6.59 14.20 -15.48
N PHE A 264 -5.72 15.20 -15.57
CA PHE A 264 -5.59 16.22 -14.53
C PHE A 264 -6.54 17.40 -14.80
N PRO A 265 -7.32 17.84 -13.81
CA PRO A 265 -7.87 19.18 -13.79
C PRO A 265 -6.75 20.23 -13.83
N GLU A 266 -7.00 21.38 -14.46
CA GLU A 266 -6.01 22.46 -14.60
C GLU A 266 -5.40 22.88 -13.25
N LYS A 267 -6.26 22.97 -12.22
CA LYS A 267 -5.83 23.31 -10.86
C LYS A 267 -4.87 22.28 -10.27
N THR A 268 -5.14 21.00 -10.48
CA THR A 268 -4.28 19.91 -9.99
C THR A 268 -2.95 19.91 -10.73
N GLU A 269 -2.96 20.03 -12.07
CA GLU A 269 -1.73 20.11 -12.87
C GLU A 269 -0.88 21.34 -12.51
N TYR A 270 -1.52 22.48 -12.23
CA TYR A 270 -0.82 23.68 -11.75
C TYR A 270 -0.12 23.43 -10.40
N VAL A 271 -0.80 22.80 -9.44
CA VAL A 271 -0.23 22.56 -8.09
C VAL A 271 0.97 21.61 -8.10
N ILE A 272 1.01 20.68 -9.06
CA ILE A 272 2.07 19.66 -9.13
C ILE A 272 3.17 19.99 -10.15
N SER A 273 2.96 20.94 -11.06
CA SER A 273 3.94 21.27 -12.11
C SER A 273 5.02 22.23 -11.65
N LYS A 274 6.23 22.07 -12.24
CA LYS A 274 7.37 22.96 -12.03
C LYS A 274 7.06 24.43 -12.30
N THR A 275 6.25 24.71 -13.31
CA THR A 275 5.87 26.08 -13.73
C THR A 275 4.72 26.66 -12.90
N GLY A 276 3.97 25.84 -12.17
CA GLY A 276 2.88 26.27 -11.30
C GLY A 276 3.34 26.49 -9.86
N ALA A 277 2.93 25.61 -8.94
CA ALA A 277 3.25 25.77 -7.52
C ALA A 277 4.66 25.25 -7.15
N GLY A 278 5.45 24.76 -8.11
CA GLY A 278 6.86 24.43 -7.97
C GLY A 278 7.20 22.96 -8.22
N GLN A 279 8.49 22.68 -8.42
CA GLN A 279 8.95 21.37 -8.87
C GLN A 279 8.79 20.30 -7.79
N LEU A 280 8.23 19.14 -8.17
CA LEU A 280 8.22 17.94 -7.32
C LEU A 280 9.59 17.30 -7.25
N ASP A 281 9.97 16.82 -6.06
CA ASP A 281 11.11 15.95 -5.87
C ASP A 281 10.80 14.52 -6.36
N LEU A 282 9.57 14.06 -6.12
CA LEU A 282 9.11 12.75 -6.55
C LEU A 282 7.66 12.79 -7.02
N LEU A 283 7.42 12.30 -8.23
CA LEU A 283 6.09 12.02 -8.76
C LEU A 283 5.86 10.52 -8.81
N ILE A 284 4.84 10.02 -8.11
CA ILE A 284 4.36 8.64 -8.20
C ILE A 284 3.08 8.66 -9.03
N LEU A 285 3.09 8.03 -10.21
CA LEU A 285 2.03 8.22 -11.21
C LEU A 285 1.57 6.91 -11.86
N ASP A 286 0.27 6.83 -12.10
CA ASP A 286 -0.41 5.75 -12.81
C ASP A 286 0.09 5.53 -14.26
N THR A 287 0.21 4.26 -14.65
CA THR A 287 0.42 3.79 -16.03
C THR A 287 -0.15 2.38 -16.22
N LEU A 288 -1.39 2.27 -16.69
CA LEU A 288 -2.09 0.99 -16.74
C LEU A 288 -1.61 0.08 -17.88
N TYR A 289 -1.66 0.58 -19.11
CA TYR A 289 -1.29 -0.16 -20.33
C TYR A 289 -0.12 0.49 -21.06
N LYS A 290 0.55 -0.28 -21.92
CA LYS A 290 1.75 0.16 -22.60
C LYS A 290 1.49 0.96 -23.87
N GLU A 291 0.47 0.60 -24.65
CA GLU A 291 0.31 1.12 -26.02
C GLU A 291 -1.06 1.72 -26.33
N SER A 292 -2.14 1.26 -25.68
CA SER A 292 -3.49 1.72 -25.97
C SER A 292 -3.85 2.96 -25.15
N SER A 293 -4.59 3.92 -25.69
CA SER A 293 -5.25 4.93 -24.85
C SER A 293 -6.42 4.28 -24.10
N HIS A 294 -6.49 4.47 -22.79
CA HIS A 294 -7.62 4.01 -21.99
C HIS A 294 -8.41 5.20 -21.44
N ASN A 295 -9.74 5.07 -21.34
CA ASN A 295 -10.58 6.19 -20.92
C ASN A 295 -10.47 6.47 -19.42
N THR A 296 -10.09 5.45 -18.64
CA THR A 296 -10.13 5.49 -17.16
C THR A 296 -8.74 5.63 -16.52
N HIS A 297 -7.67 5.34 -17.25
CA HIS A 297 -6.30 5.41 -16.76
C HIS A 297 -5.37 6.00 -17.82
N PHE A 298 -4.29 6.63 -17.37
CA PHE A 298 -3.17 6.91 -18.24
C PHE A 298 -2.50 5.61 -18.65
N CYS A 299 -2.13 5.58 -19.92
CA CYS A 299 -1.25 4.58 -20.48
C CYS A 299 0.13 5.20 -20.71
N LEU A 300 1.15 4.36 -20.89
CA LEU A 300 2.55 4.79 -20.87
C LEU A 300 2.84 6.06 -21.70
N PRO A 301 2.35 6.23 -22.95
CA PRO A 301 2.57 7.46 -23.70
C PRO A 301 1.97 8.69 -23.01
N GLN A 302 0.76 8.58 -22.47
CA GLN A 302 0.08 9.67 -21.75
C GLN A 302 0.80 10.00 -20.44
N THR A 303 1.23 8.97 -19.69
CA THR A 303 2.03 9.12 -18.48
C THR A 303 3.34 9.85 -18.77
N LEU A 304 4.06 9.47 -19.82
CA LEU A 304 5.34 10.11 -20.17
C LEU A 304 5.15 11.56 -20.62
N GLU A 305 4.10 11.86 -21.40
CA GLU A 305 3.76 13.25 -21.75
C GLU A 305 3.35 14.07 -20.52
N ALA A 306 2.61 13.49 -19.57
CA ALA A 306 2.30 14.12 -18.28
C ALA A 306 3.58 14.41 -17.48
N VAL A 307 4.52 13.46 -17.40
CA VAL A 307 5.82 13.66 -16.72
C VAL A 307 6.59 14.81 -17.36
N LYS A 308 6.59 14.94 -18.68
CA LYS A 308 7.24 16.09 -19.36
C LYS A 308 6.61 17.43 -18.98
N ARG A 309 5.28 17.52 -18.98
CA ARG A 309 4.55 18.75 -18.63
C ARG A 309 4.76 19.14 -17.15
N ILE A 310 4.72 18.16 -16.26
CA ILE A 310 4.90 18.36 -14.81
C ILE A 310 6.37 18.67 -14.46
N CYS A 311 7.31 18.03 -15.16
CA CYS A 311 8.76 18.18 -14.99
C CYS A 311 9.27 17.92 -13.55
N PRO A 312 8.96 16.76 -12.92
CA PRO A 312 9.48 16.41 -11.60
C PRO A 312 11.00 16.13 -11.64
N LYS A 313 11.67 16.10 -10.48
CA LYS A 313 13.07 15.66 -10.40
C LYS A 313 13.23 14.15 -10.63
N GLN A 314 12.21 13.36 -10.28
CA GLN A 314 12.13 11.93 -10.55
C GLN A 314 10.65 11.49 -10.62
N ALA A 315 10.35 10.49 -11.45
CA ALA A 315 9.06 9.81 -11.44
C ALA A 315 9.18 8.28 -11.24
N LEU A 316 8.25 7.73 -10.46
CA LEU A 316 8.06 6.29 -10.24
C LEU A 316 6.67 5.89 -10.73
N LEU A 317 6.60 4.91 -11.63
CA LEU A 317 5.34 4.52 -12.25
C LEU A 317 4.69 3.33 -11.53
N ILE A 318 3.37 3.39 -11.33
CA ILE A 318 2.52 2.42 -10.62
C ILE A 318 1.28 2.05 -11.46
N GLY A 319 0.41 1.15 -10.96
CA GLY A 319 -0.84 0.76 -11.63
C GLY A 319 -0.67 -0.20 -12.81
N MET A 320 0.53 -0.75 -13.01
CA MET A 320 0.88 -1.50 -14.23
C MET A 320 0.20 -2.86 -14.31
N THR A 321 -0.34 -3.19 -15.49
CA THR A 321 -0.76 -4.55 -15.83
C THR A 321 0.43 -5.48 -16.16
N HIS A 322 0.11 -6.74 -16.47
CA HIS A 322 1.05 -7.73 -16.99
C HIS A 322 1.63 -7.43 -18.39
N GLU A 323 1.26 -6.32 -19.03
CA GLU A 323 1.92 -5.86 -20.27
C GLU A 323 3.34 -5.35 -20.01
N PHE A 324 3.62 -4.92 -18.78
CA PHE A 324 4.91 -4.39 -18.37
C PHE A 324 5.79 -5.48 -17.78
N ASP A 325 6.91 -5.74 -18.44
CA ASP A 325 8.02 -6.50 -17.90
C ASP A 325 9.01 -5.54 -17.24
N HIS A 326 9.17 -5.66 -15.92
CA HIS A 326 9.89 -4.68 -15.11
C HIS A 326 11.32 -4.44 -15.59
N HIS A 327 12.07 -5.48 -15.96
CA HIS A 327 13.46 -5.34 -16.39
C HIS A 327 13.57 -4.81 -17.82
N LYS A 328 12.74 -5.31 -18.74
CA LYS A 328 12.75 -4.89 -20.14
C LYS A 328 12.33 -3.44 -20.27
N ASP A 329 11.23 -3.07 -19.62
CA ASP A 329 10.64 -1.74 -19.78
C ASP A 329 11.43 -0.66 -19.03
N ASN A 330 12.07 -0.99 -17.89
CA ASN A 330 13.01 -0.05 -17.26
C ASN A 330 14.25 0.26 -18.11
N LYS A 331 14.69 -0.64 -19.00
CA LYS A 331 15.76 -0.30 -19.97
C LYS A 331 15.28 0.75 -20.98
N LEU A 332 14.06 0.61 -21.48
CA LEU A 332 13.45 1.59 -22.39
C LEU A 332 13.23 2.93 -21.70
N LEU A 333 12.76 2.92 -20.45
CA LEU A 333 12.58 4.11 -19.63
C LEU A 333 13.92 4.78 -19.29
N ALA A 334 15.00 4.03 -19.09
CA ALA A 334 16.33 4.61 -18.87
C ALA A 334 16.83 5.36 -20.11
N GLU A 335 16.57 4.85 -21.31
CA GLU A 335 16.87 5.57 -22.56
C GLU A 335 16.01 6.82 -22.72
N TRP A 336 14.72 6.72 -22.43
CA TRP A 336 13.81 7.87 -22.41
C TRP A 336 14.28 8.93 -21.42
N SER A 337 14.64 8.53 -20.19
CA SER A 337 15.10 9.41 -19.12
C SER A 337 16.34 10.19 -19.52
N LYS A 338 17.30 9.53 -20.20
CA LYS A 338 18.51 10.19 -20.71
C LYS A 338 18.20 11.24 -21.78
N ARG A 339 17.22 10.99 -22.64
CA ARG A 339 16.82 11.94 -23.70
C ARG A 339 16.10 13.16 -23.14
N GLU A 340 15.19 12.95 -22.20
CA GLU A 340 14.33 14.02 -21.67
C GLU A 340 14.93 14.73 -20.45
N GLY A 341 15.97 14.16 -19.84
CA GLY A 341 16.61 14.71 -18.63
C GLY A 341 15.78 14.54 -17.36
N ILE A 342 14.74 13.70 -17.38
CA ILE A 342 13.88 13.39 -16.24
C ILE A 342 14.00 11.90 -15.93
N PRO A 343 14.58 11.50 -14.78
CA PRO A 343 14.62 10.11 -14.33
C PRO A 343 13.22 9.52 -14.16
N VAL A 344 12.91 8.45 -14.89
CA VAL A 344 11.65 7.71 -14.82
C VAL A 344 11.95 6.21 -14.76
N GLN A 345 11.27 5.50 -13.86
CA GLN A 345 11.30 4.05 -13.80
C GLN A 345 9.97 3.49 -13.28
N LEU A 346 9.71 2.23 -13.60
CA LEU A 346 8.64 1.44 -12.98
C LEU A 346 9.00 1.20 -11.51
N ALA A 347 8.04 1.42 -10.61
CA ALA A 347 8.16 0.93 -9.24
C ALA A 347 7.99 -0.60 -9.19
N HIS A 348 8.31 -1.19 -8.04
CA HIS A 348 7.99 -2.58 -7.75
C HIS A 348 7.59 -2.72 -6.28
N ASP A 349 6.79 -3.74 -5.99
CA ASP A 349 6.44 -4.10 -4.64
C ASP A 349 7.70 -4.29 -3.77
N GLY A 350 7.66 -3.76 -2.55
CA GLY A 350 8.75 -3.78 -1.59
C GLY A 350 9.83 -2.71 -1.78
N LEU A 351 9.79 -1.94 -2.87
CA LEU A 351 10.70 -0.80 -3.09
C LEU A 351 10.59 0.16 -1.90
N ARG A 352 11.74 0.51 -1.31
CA ARG A 352 11.85 1.54 -0.27
C ARG A 352 12.66 2.73 -0.77
N VAL A 353 12.07 3.92 -0.70
CA VAL A 353 12.73 5.19 -1.05
C VAL A 353 12.91 6.00 0.22
N ILE A 354 14.16 6.27 0.59
CA ILE A 354 14.46 7.20 1.68
C ILE A 354 14.24 8.63 1.20
N ILE A 355 13.49 9.42 1.94
CA ILE A 355 13.11 10.78 1.56
C ILE A 355 12.93 11.65 2.80
N GLU A 356 13.28 12.93 2.72
CA GLU A 356 13.00 13.87 3.80
C GLU A 356 11.66 14.56 3.52
N LEU A 357 10.62 14.18 4.26
CA LEU A 357 9.28 14.77 4.15
C LEU A 357 9.17 16.05 4.96
#